data_AF-A0A388NWT2-F1
#
_entry.id   AF-A0A388NWT2-F1
#
_cell.length_a   1.000
_cell.length_b   1.000
_cell.length_c   1.000
_cell.angle_alpha   90.00
_cell.angle_beta   90.00
_cell.angle_gamma   90.00
#
_symmetry.space_group_name_H-M   'P 1'
#
loop_
_entity.id
_entity.type
_entity.pdbx_description
1 polymer ?
#
loop_
_entity_poly.entity_id
_entity_poly.type
_entity_poly.pdbx_seq_one_letter_code
_entity_poly.pdbx_strand_id
1 'polypeptide(L)' 'MEVVRLLPTTGGVYEVTLDGSLVYSKLATGRHAEPGEVLGLLREKLQL' A
#
# COMPACT_ATOMS: atom_id res chain seq x y z
N MET A 1 -13.78 0.19 13.70
CA MET A 1 -12.48 0.77 14.11
C MET A 1 -11.60 0.78 12.88
N GLU A 2 -10.91 1.87 12.62
CA GLU A 2 -9.87 1.91 11.60
C GLU A 2 -8.59 1.31 12.20
N VAL A 3 -7.98 0.35 11.48
CA VAL A 3 -6.79 -0.36 11.95
C VAL A 3 -5.79 -0.44 10.81
N VAL A 4 -4.57 -0.01 11.08
CA VAL A 4 -3.42 -0.28 10.23
C VAL A 4 -2.61 -1.40 10.85
N ARG A 5 -2.29 -2.43 10.09
CA ARG A 5 -1.41 -3.53 10.51
C ARG A 5 -0.15 -3.53 9.67
N LEU A 6 1.00 -3.67 10.34
CA LEU A 6 2.25 -3.97 9.68
C LEU A 6 2.41 -5.49 9.65
N LEU A 7 2.41 -6.06 8.45
CA LEU A 7 2.60 -7.49 8.25
C LEU A 7 4.07 -7.71 7.85
N PRO A 8 4.90 -8.35 8.69
CA PRO A 8 6.27 -8.67 8.31
C PRO A 8 6.26 -9.71 7.18
N THR A 9 7.08 -9.45 6.17
CA THR A 9 7.22 -10.31 4.99
C THR A 9 8.71 -10.53 4.69
N THR A 10 9.00 -11.48 3.80
CA THR A 10 10.35 -11.78 3.31
C THR A 10 10.48 -11.41 1.83
N GLY A 11 11.70 -11.42 1.28
CA GLY A 11 11.92 -11.25 -0.16
C GLY A 11 11.83 -9.81 -0.67
N GLY A 12 11.92 -8.81 0.21
CA GLY A 12 11.91 -7.39 -0.18
C GLY A 12 10.55 -6.88 -0.65
N VAL A 13 9.48 -7.61 -0.34
CA VAL A 13 8.08 -7.27 -0.61
C VAL A 13 7.69 -6.02 0.19
N TYR A 14 7.11 -5.05 -0.50
CA TYR A 14 6.41 -3.92 0.11
C TYR A 14 5.08 -3.78 -0.62
N GLU A 15 4.00 -4.11 0.09
CA GLU A 15 2.65 -4.06 -0.44
C GLU A 15 1.72 -3.38 0.55
N VAL A 16 0.80 -2.58 0.02
CA VAL A 16 -0.26 -1.93 0.78
C VAL A 16 -1.58 -2.43 0.24
N THR A 17 -2.44 -2.89 1.13
CA THR A 17 -3.79 -3.34 0.81
C THR A 17 -4.83 -2.56 1.62
N LEU A 18 -5.99 -2.32 1.01
CA LEU A 18 -7.17 -1.74 1.64
C LEU A 18 -8.27 -2.81 1.57
N ASP A 19 -8.69 -3.31 2.73
CA ASP A 19 -9.68 -4.39 2.84
C ASP A 19 -9.38 -5.60 1.94
N GLY A 20 -8.09 -5.97 1.88
CA GLY A 20 -7.58 -7.08 1.06
C GLY A 20 -7.35 -6.74 -0.42
N SER A 21 -7.77 -5.57 -0.88
CA SER A 21 -7.52 -5.11 -2.26
C SER A 21 -6.16 -4.42 -2.37
N LEU A 22 -5.36 -4.82 -3.37
CA LEU A 22 -4.04 -4.23 -3.61
C LEU A 22 -4.16 -2.75 -3.96
N VAL A 23 -3.40 -1.92 -3.24
CA VAL A 23 -3.28 -0.47 -3.46
C VAL A 23 -1.94 -0.15 -4.09
N TYR A 24 -0.86 -0.76 -3.59
CA TYR A 24 0.49 -0.55 -4.09
C TYR A 24 1.30 -1.84 -3.95
N SER A 25 2.19 -2.12 -4.92
CA SER A 25 3.19 -3.17 -4.81
C SER A 25 4.52 -2.71 -5.38
N LYS A 26 5.57 -2.75 -4.54
CA LYS A 26 6.95 -2.48 -4.96
C LYS A 26 7.43 -3.45 -6.03
N LEU A 27 6.97 -4.70 -5.99
CA LEU A 27 7.34 -5.68 -7.01
C LEU A 27 6.71 -5.36 -8.37
N ALA A 28 5.48 -4.83 -8.37
CA ALA A 28 4.80 -4.41 -9.60
C ALA A 28 5.40 -3.12 -10.20
N THR A 29 5.80 -2.15 -9.36
CA THR A 29 6.37 -0.87 -9.81
C THR A 29 7.88 -0.91 -10.02
N GLY A 30 8.56 -1.92 -9.47
CA GLY A 30 10.02 -2.01 -9.46
C GLY A 30 10.73 -1.04 -8.52
N ARG A 31 10.00 -0.27 -7.69
CA ARG A 31 10.57 0.69 -6.74
C ARG A 31 9.76 0.77 -5.45
N HIS A 32 10.32 1.37 -4.40
CA HIS A 32 9.54 1.70 -3.21
C HIS A 32 8.58 2.87 -3.50
N ALA A 33 7.51 2.98 -2.72
CA ALA A 33 6.63 4.13 -2.78
C ALA A 33 7.37 5.41 -2.37
N GLU A 34 7.10 6.51 -3.08
CA GLU A 34 7.54 7.85 -2.71
C GLU A 34 6.72 8.37 -1.52
N PRO A 35 7.24 9.35 -0.74
CA PRO A 35 6.48 9.97 0.33
C PRO A 35 5.13 10.51 -0.15
N GLY A 36 4.05 10.07 0.50
CA GLY A 36 2.69 10.50 0.17
C GLY A 36 2.00 9.74 -0.97
N GLU A 37 2.72 8.94 -1.76
CA GLU A 37 2.15 8.20 -2.91
C GLU A 37 1.03 7.25 -2.49
N VAL A 38 1.27 6.44 -1.45
CA VAL A 38 0.25 5.51 -0.89
C VAL A 38 -0.98 6.27 -0.38
N LEU A 39 -0.80 7.43 0.25
CA LEU A 39 -1.90 8.24 0.76
C LEU A 39 -2.77 8.78 -0.39
N GLY A 40 -2.14 9.19 -1.50
CA GLY A 40 -2.86 9.59 -2.71
C GLY A 40 -3.70 8.44 -3.29
N LEU A 41 -3.10 7.26 -3.43
CA LEU A 41 -3.80 6.07 -3.94
C LEU A 41 -4.96 5.63 -3.03
N LEU A 42 -4.81 5.74 -1.70
CA LEU A 42 -5.88 5.45 -0.75
C LEU A 42 -7.04 6.45 -0.87
N ARG A 43 -6.74 7.74 -1.00
CA ARG A 43 -7.75 8.79 -1.22
C ARG A 43 -8.56 8.54 -2.48
N GLU A 44 -7.90 8.24 -3.59
CA GLU A 44 -8.56 7.88 -4.84
C GLU A 44 -9.49 6.67 -4.69
N LYS A 45 -9.04 5.61 -4.01
CA LYS A 45 -9.86 4.40 -3.76
C LYS A 45 -11.03 4.65 -2.81
N LEU A 46 -10.86 5.53 -1.83
CA LEU A 46 -11.89 5.89 -0.85
C LEU A 46 -12.79 7.03 -1.33
N GLN A 47 -12.50 7.62 -2.50
CA GLN A 47 -13.20 8.79 -3.06
C GLN A 47 -13.17 10.00 -2.12
N LEU A 48 -11.99 10.27 -1.52
CA LEU A 48 -11.70 11.40 -0.62
C LEU A 48 -10.75 12.40 -1.29
#